data_AF-A0A7C5VC63-F1
#
_entry.id   AF-A0A7C5VC63-F1
#
_cell.length_a   1.000
_cell.length_b   1.000
_cell.length_c   1.000
_cell.angle_alpha   90.00
_cell.angle_beta   90.00
_cell.angle_gamma   90.00
#
_symmetry.space_group_name_H-M   'P 1'
#
loop_
_entity.id
_entity.type
_entity.pdbx_description
1 polymer ?
#
loop_
_entity_poly.entity_id
_entity_poly.type
_entity_poly.pdbx_seq_one_letter_code
_entity_poly.pdbx_strand_id
1 'polypeptide(L)'
;MVPGRRPSAAREEVLEELERFVRILNESGAVVVVEGESDRRALVESGVSVRVLTLAEFEREVEDMPGQEVELLTDLDRQGEEHFRRLVGRYGGVVRFTTQARDYLRSTTSYRMGMR
;
A
#
# COMPACT_ATOMS: atom_id res chain seq x y z
N MET A 1 -37.86 5.35 6.77
CA MET A 1 -36.80 5.75 7.73
C MET A 1 -36.16 4.46 8.23
N VAL A 2 -35.08 4.02 7.58
CA VAL A 2 -34.43 2.74 7.91
C VAL A 2 -33.60 2.97 9.17
N PRO A 3 -33.75 2.18 10.25
CA PRO A 3 -32.94 2.35 11.45
C PRO A 3 -31.47 2.14 11.07
N GLY A 4 -30.65 3.17 11.28
CA GLY A 4 -29.21 3.12 11.06
C GLY A 4 -28.62 2.00 11.89
N ARG A 5 -28.23 0.91 11.22
CA ARG A 5 -27.45 -0.17 11.81
C ARG A 5 -26.12 0.45 12.23
N ARG A 6 -25.97 0.77 13.53
CA ARG A 6 -24.68 1.25 14.05
C ARG A 6 -23.62 0.23 13.62
N PRO A 7 -22.51 0.67 13.01
CA PRO A 7 -21.41 -0.24 12.78
C PRO A 7 -21.02 -0.86 14.13
N SER A 8 -20.74 -2.16 14.16
CA SER A 8 -20.15 -2.78 15.34
C SER A 8 -18.83 -2.06 15.67
N ALA A 9 -18.43 -2.00 16.94
CA ALA A 9 -17.17 -1.37 17.34
C ALA A 9 -15.98 -1.86 16.48
N ALA A 10 -15.94 -3.15 16.14
CA ALA A 10 -14.95 -3.73 15.24
C ALA A 10 -14.94 -3.11 13.82
N ARG A 11 -16.09 -2.68 13.29
CA ARG A 11 -16.17 -2.03 11.97
C ARG A 11 -15.69 -0.58 12.04
N GLU A 12 -15.94 0.12 13.15
CA GLU A 12 -15.41 1.47 13.36
C GLU A 12 -13.88 1.43 13.49
N GLU A 13 -13.33 0.48 14.25
CA GLU A 13 -11.88 0.28 14.39
C GLU A 13 -11.19 0.01 13.03
N VAL A 14 -11.77 -0.85 12.19
CA VAL A 14 -11.24 -1.13 10.84
C VAL A 14 -11.28 0.10 9.94
N LEU A 15 -12.35 0.91 10.01
CA LEU A 15 -12.43 2.14 9.23
C LEU A 15 -11.37 3.15 9.68
N GLU A 16 -11.15 3.31 10.98
CA GLU A 16 -10.09 4.18 11.49
C GLU A 16 -8.68 3.68 11.10
N GLU A 17 -8.43 2.37 11.12
CA GLU A 17 -7.17 1.80 10.63
C GLU A 17 -6.97 2.10 9.14
N LEU A 18 -8.01 1.94 8.32
CA LEU A 18 -7.97 2.26 6.89
C LEU A 18 -7.72 3.75 6.65
N GLU A 19 -8.41 4.64 7.37
CA GLU A 19 -8.22 6.09 7.25
C GLU A 19 -6.79 6.52 7.64
N ARG A 20 -6.23 5.90 8.70
CA ARG A 20 -4.83 6.13 9.09
C ARG A 20 -3.86 5.64 8.03
N PHE A 21 -4.10 4.46 7.46
CA PHE A 21 -3.28 3.93 6.37
C PHE A 21 -3.28 4.83 5.13
N VAL A 22 -4.47 5.26 4.69
CA VAL A 22 -4.63 6.18 3.56
C VAL A 22 -3.91 7.50 3.82
N ARG A 23 -3.99 8.02 5.05
CA ARG A 23 -3.26 9.23 5.44
C ARG A 23 -1.75 9.05 5.30
N ILE A 24 -1.19 7.94 5.77
CA ILE A 24 0.25 7.64 5.66
C ILE A 24 0.68 7.63 4.19
N LEU A 25 -0.09 6.97 3.31
CA LEU A 25 0.21 6.96 1.89
C LEU A 25 0.20 8.36 1.29
N ASN A 26 -0.84 9.15 1.60
CA ASN A 26 -0.99 10.49 1.05
C ASN A 26 0.06 11.48 1.56
N GLU A 27 0.46 11.37 2.83
CA GLU A 27 1.49 12.23 3.44
C GLU A 27 2.91 11.85 3.00
N SER A 28 3.15 10.60 2.59
CA SER A 28 4.47 10.16 2.11
C SER A 28 4.91 10.90 0.85
N GLY A 29 3.98 11.30 -0.01
CA GLY A 29 4.26 11.82 -1.35
C GLY A 29 4.91 10.82 -2.31
N ALA A 30 5.08 9.55 -1.89
CA ALA A 30 5.67 8.50 -2.70
C ALA A 30 4.71 8.04 -3.80
N VAL A 31 5.27 7.50 -4.89
CA VAL A 31 4.50 6.73 -5.85
C VAL A 31 4.22 5.37 -5.25
N VAL A 32 2.95 5.00 -5.17
CA VAL A 32 2.53 3.71 -4.67
C VAL A 32 2.53 2.70 -5.81
N VAL A 33 3.15 1.55 -5.59
CA VAL A 33 3.15 0.45 -6.55
C VAL A 33 2.44 -0.75 -5.94
N VAL A 34 1.42 -1.23 -6.65
CA VAL A 34 0.59 -2.40 -6.27
C VAL A 34 0.72 -3.51 -7.30
N GLU A 35 0.30 -4.73 -6.96
CA GLU A 35 0.41 -5.87 -7.89
C GLU A 35 -0.47 -5.71 -9.12
N GLY A 36 -1.73 -5.31 -8.94
CA GLY A 36 -2.69 -5.25 -10.04
C GLY A 36 -3.74 -4.15 -9.96
N GLU A 37 -4.58 -4.14 -10.99
CA GLU A 37 -5.64 -3.14 -11.20
C GLU A 37 -6.72 -3.13 -10.11
N SER A 38 -6.99 -4.29 -9.52
CA SER A 38 -7.98 -4.39 -8.43
C SER A 38 -7.50 -3.66 -7.18
N ASP A 39 -6.23 -3.83 -6.80
CA ASP A 39 -5.64 -3.15 -5.65
C ASP A 39 -5.57 -1.63 -5.89
N ARG A 40 -5.19 -1.24 -7.11
CA ARG A 40 -5.18 0.17 -7.52
C ARG A 40 -6.56 0.81 -7.32
N ARG A 41 -7.62 0.15 -7.83
CA ARG A 41 -8.99 0.64 -7.65
C ARG A 41 -9.39 0.71 -6.19
N ALA A 42 -9.08 -0.33 -5.40
CA ALA A 42 -9.40 -0.36 -3.98
C ALA A 42 -8.74 0.80 -3.22
N LEU A 43 -7.47 1.12 -3.49
CA LEU A 43 -6.78 2.26 -2.87
C LEU A 43 -7.38 3.60 -3.27
N VAL A 44 -7.68 3.78 -4.56
CA VAL A 44 -8.30 5.02 -5.06
C VAL A 44 -9.70 5.22 -4.47
N GLU A 45 -10.52 4.17 -4.44
CA GLU A 45 -11.85 4.19 -3.82
C GLU A 45 -11.79 4.45 -2.31
N SER A 46 -10.68 4.07 -1.66
CA SER A 46 -10.41 4.35 -0.24
C SER A 46 -9.88 5.76 0.03
N GLY A 47 -9.63 6.57 -1.00
CA GLY A 47 -9.21 7.97 -0.86
C GLY A 47 -7.70 8.22 -0.98
N VAL A 48 -6.93 7.27 -1.50
CA VAL A 48 -5.52 7.51 -1.86
C VAL A 48 -5.46 8.50 -3.03
N SER A 49 -4.73 9.60 -2.85
CA SER A 49 -4.58 10.69 -3.81
C SER A 49 -3.20 10.76 -4.46
N VAL A 50 -2.22 10.01 -3.95
CA VAL A 50 -0.91 9.88 -4.58
C VAL A 50 -0.99 9.08 -5.86
N ARG A 51 0.04 9.18 -6.70
CA ARG A 51 0.14 8.38 -7.92
C ARG A 51 0.22 6.90 -7.55
N VAL A 52 -0.71 6.09 -8.07
CA VAL A 52 -0.72 4.63 -7.89
C VAL A 52 -0.46 3.95 -9.23
N LEU A 53 0.59 3.14 -9.30
CA LEU A 53 0.94 2.33 -10.46
C LEU A 53 0.75 0.85 -10.15
N THR A 54 0.33 0.08 -11.13
CA THR A 54 0.52 -1.37 -11.08
C THR A 54 1.99 -1.72 -11.29
N LEU A 55 2.40 -2.92 -10.88
CA LEU A 55 3.76 -3.39 -11.09
C LEU A 55 4.16 -3.36 -12.57
N ALA A 56 3.25 -3.74 -13.46
CA ALA A 56 3.47 -3.72 -14.90
C ALA A 56 3.62 -2.29 -15.48
N GLU A 57 2.95 -1.29 -14.90
CA GLU A 57 3.16 0.13 -15.25
C GLU A 57 4.50 0.64 -14.71
N PHE A 58 4.78 0.34 -13.43
CA PHE A 58 6.05 0.71 -12.81
C PHE A 58 7.25 0.18 -13.61
N GLU A 59 7.29 -1.10 -13.98
CA GLU A 59 8.41 -1.65 -14.75
C GLU A 59 8.58 -1.03 -16.15
N ARG A 60 7.53 -0.45 -16.72
CA ARG A 60 7.60 0.25 -18.01
C ARG A 60 8.12 1.68 -17.88
N GLU A 61 7.88 2.33 -16.74
CA GLU A 61 8.09 3.76 -16.56
C GLU A 61 9.22 4.10 -15.55
N VAL A 62 9.75 3.10 -14.83
CA VAL A 62 10.72 3.30 -13.74
C VAL A 62 11.97 4.07 -14.18
N GLU A 63 12.44 3.87 -15.41
CA GLU A 63 13.59 4.58 -15.97
C GLU A 63 13.34 6.09 -16.14
N ASP A 64 12.07 6.50 -16.25
CA ASP A 64 11.66 7.90 -16.38
C ASP A 64 11.36 8.55 -15.01
N MET A 65 11.61 7.84 -13.90
CA MET A 65 11.31 8.29 -12.52
C MET A 65 12.57 8.41 -11.63
N PRO A 66 13.71 8.95 -12.11
CA PRO A 66 14.95 8.92 -11.33
C PRO A 66 14.84 9.70 -10.01
N GLY A 67 15.25 9.06 -8.92
CA GLY A 67 15.27 9.62 -7.56
C GLY A 67 13.91 9.71 -6.86
N GLN A 68 12.83 9.33 -7.54
CA GLN A 68 11.48 9.36 -6.97
C GLN A 68 11.33 8.34 -5.83
N GLU A 69 10.59 8.72 -4.79
CA GLU A 69 10.24 7.80 -3.71
C GLU A 69 9.11 6.87 -4.14
N VAL A 70 9.28 5.57 -3.86
CA VAL A 70 8.37 4.51 -4.27
C VAL A 70 8.03 3.64 -3.05
N GLU A 71 6.73 3.49 -2.78
CA GLU A 71 6.20 2.61 -1.74
C GLU A 71 5.61 1.36 -2.40
N LEU A 72 6.21 0.20 -2.15
CA LEU A 72 5.76 -1.08 -2.68
C LEU A 72 4.77 -1.75 -1.73
N LEU A 73 3.51 -1.81 -2.14
CA LEU A 73 2.43 -2.50 -1.44
C LEU A 73 2.22 -3.90 -2.04
N THR A 74 3.20 -4.78 -1.83
CA THR A 74 3.04 -6.22 -2.09
C THR A 74 2.50 -6.91 -0.83
N ASP A 75 2.08 -8.16 -0.98
CA ASP A 75 1.74 -9.00 0.16
C ASP A 75 2.85 -9.03 1.22
N LEU A 76 2.44 -9.08 2.48
CA LEU A 76 3.33 -9.06 3.66
C LEU A 76 3.86 -10.45 4.04
N ASP A 77 3.67 -11.42 3.16
CA ASP A 77 4.13 -12.79 3.32
C ASP A 77 5.58 -12.98 2.84
N ARG A 78 6.05 -14.24 2.85
CA ARG A 78 7.41 -14.56 2.41
C ARG A 78 7.62 -14.28 0.91
N GLN A 79 6.60 -14.52 0.08
CA GLN A 79 6.73 -14.33 -1.37
C GLN A 79 6.81 -12.85 -1.71
N GLY A 80 5.98 -12.02 -1.08
CA GLY A 80 6.02 -10.58 -1.24
C GLY A 80 7.30 -9.95 -0.70
N GLU A 81 7.91 -10.50 0.35
CA GLU A 81 9.26 -10.09 0.79
C GLU A 81 10.36 -10.42 -0.24
N GLU A 82 10.34 -11.63 -0.79
CA GLU A 82 11.28 -12.03 -1.85
C GLU A 82 11.09 -11.16 -3.11
N HIS A 83 9.84 -10.84 -3.44
CA HIS A 83 9.50 -9.94 -4.55
C HIS A 83 10.03 -8.53 -4.30
N PHE A 84 9.78 -7.97 -3.11
CA PHE A 84 10.27 -6.64 -2.71
C PHE A 84 11.79 -6.55 -2.87
N ARG A 85 12.54 -7.51 -2.33
CA ARG A 85 14.00 -7.53 -2.45
C ARG A 85 14.49 -7.58 -3.89
N ARG A 86 13.80 -8.34 -4.74
CA ARG A 86 14.12 -8.42 -6.18
C ARG A 86 13.95 -7.06 -6.86
N LEU A 87 12.85 -6.35 -6.57
CA LEU A 87 12.58 -5.02 -7.14
C LEU A 87 13.57 -3.98 -6.64
N VAL A 88 13.90 -3.99 -5.34
CA VAL A 88 14.93 -3.12 -4.76
C VAL A 88 16.29 -3.39 -5.40
N GLY A 89 16.68 -4.65 -5.56
CA GLY A 89 17.95 -5.01 -6.18
C GLY A 89 18.04 -4.59 -7.65
N ARG A 90 16.91 -4.61 -8.38
CA ARG A 90 16.86 -4.26 -9.80
C ARG A 90 16.79 -2.77 -10.05
N TYR A 91 15.98 -2.04 -9.27
CA TYR A 91 15.61 -0.65 -9.55
C TYR A 91 16.06 0.34 -8.46
N GLY A 92 16.68 -0.12 -7.38
CA GLY A 92 17.13 0.75 -6.27
C GLY A 92 18.24 1.74 -6.64
N GLY A 93 18.87 1.56 -7.80
CA GLY A 93 19.77 2.56 -8.38
C GLY A 93 19.05 3.67 -9.15
N VAL A 94 17.77 3.49 -9.48
CA VAL A 94 16.94 4.44 -10.25
C VAL A 94 15.97 5.16 -9.32
N VAL A 95 15.26 4.45 -8.44
CA VAL A 95 14.28 4.99 -7.50
C VAL A 95 14.66 4.75 -6.05
N ARG A 96 14.06 5.49 -5.11
CA ARG A 96 14.25 5.32 -3.68
C ARG A 96 13.05 4.56 -3.09
N PHE A 97 13.26 3.33 -2.65
CA PHE A 97 12.20 2.54 -2.02
C PHE A 97 11.99 2.95 -0.56
N THR A 98 10.73 3.07 -0.15
CA THR A 98 10.27 3.25 1.23
C THR A 98 9.41 2.06 1.67
N THR A 99 9.42 1.80 2.98
CA THR A 99 8.63 0.75 3.64
C THR A 99 7.64 1.31 4.66
N GLN A 100 7.44 2.63 4.72
CA GLN A 100 6.66 3.28 5.78
C GLN A 100 5.24 2.72 5.90
N ALA A 101 4.54 2.57 4.77
CA ALA A 101 3.18 2.05 4.74
C ALA A 101 3.16 0.53 4.99
N ARG A 102 4.15 -0.20 4.45
CA ARG A 102 4.36 -1.62 4.71
C ARG A 102 4.58 -1.90 6.20
N ASP A 103 5.41 -1.10 6.87
CA ASP A 103 5.73 -1.21 8.29
C ASP A 103 4.51 -0.87 9.16
N TYR A 104 3.70 0.11 8.74
CA TYR A 104 2.43 0.40 9.39
C TYR A 104 1.49 -0.81 9.35
N LEU A 105 1.29 -1.43 8.17
CA LEU A 105 0.44 -2.61 8.02
C LEU A 105 0.96 -3.81 8.83
N ARG A 106 2.28 -3.96 8.96
CA ARG A 106 2.89 -4.99 9.83
C ARG A 106 2.62 -4.75 11.31
N SER A 107 2.51 -3.48 11.72
CA SER A 107 2.30 -3.08 13.12
C SER A 107 0.84 -3.10 13.57
N THR A 108 -0.12 -3.09 12.63
CA THR A 108 -1.55 -3.07 12.93
C THR A 108 -2.10 -4.46 13.27
N THR A 109 -3.08 -4.49 14.18
CA THR A 109 -3.58 -5.71 14.83
C THR A 109 -4.27 -6.68 13.86
N SER A 110 -4.82 -6.14 12.76
CA SER A 110 -5.50 -6.90 11.71
C SER A 110 -4.60 -7.96 11.03
N TYR A 111 -3.28 -7.72 10.91
CA TYR A 111 -2.34 -8.70 10.35
C TYR A 111 -1.96 -9.82 11.35
N ARG A 112 -2.00 -9.54 12.66
CA ARG A 112 -1.74 -10.55 13.71
C ARG A 112 -2.86 -11.59 13.83
N MET A 113 -4.10 -11.27 13.44
CA MET A 113 -5.22 -12.22 13.52
C MET A 113 -5.37 -13.15 12.31
N GLY A 114 -4.84 -12.78 11.13
CA GLY A 114 -4.90 -13.62 9.92
C GLY A 114 -3.93 -14.83 9.91
N MET A 115 -3.11 -14.98 10.95
CA MET A 115 -2.13 -16.08 11.10
C MET A 115 -2.57 -17.17 12.10
N ARG A 116 -3.86 -17.26 12.45
CA ARG A 116 -4.39 -18.33 13.33
C ARG A 116 -5.24 -19.33 12.59
#